data_AF-A0A7G1I9M4-F1
#
_entry.id   AF-A0A7G1I9M4-F1
#
_cell.length_a   1.000
_cell.length_b   1.000
_cell.length_c   1.000
_cell.angle_alpha   90.00
_cell.angle_beta   90.00
_cell.angle_gamma   90.00
#
_symmetry.space_group_name_H-M   'P 1'
#
loop_
_entity.id
_entity.type
_entity.pdbx_description
1 polymer ?
#
loop_
_entity_poly.entity_id
_entity_poly.type
_entity_poly.pdbx_seq_one_letter_code
_entity_poly.pdbx_strand_id
1 'polypeptide(L)'
;MSGAQLEVGNAEEVHSDTDFEVLIVGAGFGGIGAAIELIRKGVENFLILDKNDGVGGVWRVNTYPGVAADLPFLLYSYSYAPPRKCTRFFPTGAEVRNISSRS
;
A
#
# COMPACT_ATOMS: atom_id res chain seq x y z
N MET A 1 2.30 -22.85 -3.26
CA MET A 1 2.39 -21.67 -2.36
C MET A 1 1.16 -20.83 -2.65
N SER A 2 0.15 -20.93 -1.80
CA SER A 2 -1.13 -20.22 -1.95
C SER A 2 -0.90 -18.73 -1.74
N GLY A 3 -1.36 -17.89 -2.66
CA GLY A 3 -1.25 -16.44 -2.53
C GLY A 3 -2.08 -15.98 -1.34
N ALA A 4 -1.44 -15.37 -0.34
CA ALA A 4 -2.15 -14.61 0.66
C ALA A 4 -2.81 -13.42 -0.05
N GLN A 5 -4.13 -13.44 -0.15
CA GLN A 5 -4.91 -12.35 -0.72
C GLN A 5 -5.13 -11.34 0.40
N LEU A 6 -4.54 -10.14 0.25
CA LEU A 6 -4.77 -9.04 1.18
C LEU A 6 -6.21 -8.55 1.02
N GLU A 7 -7.08 -8.89 1.97
CA GLU A 7 -8.42 -8.31 2.04
C GLU A 7 -8.34 -6.95 2.70
N VAL A 8 -8.64 -5.89 1.94
CA VAL A 8 -8.75 -4.52 2.45
C VAL A 8 -10.21 -4.31 2.80
N GLY A 9 -10.55 -4.50 4.07
CA GLY A 9 -11.90 -4.27 4.60
C GLY A 9 -12.18 -2.79 4.84
N ASN A 10 -13.44 -2.39 4.78
CA ASN A 10 -13.86 -1.04 5.13
C ASN A 10 -13.99 -0.91 6.65
N ALA A 11 -13.68 0.26 7.22
CA ALA A 11 -13.69 0.45 8.68
C ALA A 11 -15.07 0.19 9.32
N GLU A 12 -16.14 0.30 8.52
CA GLU A 12 -17.53 0.07 8.94
C GLU A 12 -17.92 -1.41 9.01
N GLU A 13 -17.14 -2.33 8.44
CA GLU A 13 -17.41 -3.78 8.43
C GLU A 13 -16.70 -4.54 9.57
N VAL A 14 -15.86 -3.84 10.33
CA VAL A 14 -15.17 -4.40 11.50
C VAL A 14 -16.17 -4.60 12.62
N HIS A 15 -16.54 -5.84 12.89
CA HIS A 15 -17.42 -6.19 13.99
C HIS A 15 -16.69 -5.99 15.32
N SER A 16 -17.36 -5.42 16.32
CA SER A 16 -16.78 -5.15 17.66
C SER A 16 -16.23 -6.37 18.37
N ASP A 17 -16.62 -7.56 17.92
CA ASP A 17 -16.29 -8.84 18.54
C ASP A 17 -15.09 -9.53 17.85
N THR A 18 -14.41 -8.86 16.92
CA THR A 18 -13.22 -9.38 16.24
C THR A 18 -11.95 -8.82 16.86
N ASP A 19 -11.16 -9.68 17.50
CA ASP A 19 -9.87 -9.32 18.09
C ASP A 19 -8.73 -9.47 17.06
N PHE A 20 -7.96 -8.39 16.86
CA PHE A 20 -6.76 -8.38 16.01
C PHE A 20 -5.50 -8.28 16.87
N GLU A 21 -4.46 -9.03 16.51
CA GLU A 21 -3.15 -8.96 17.18
C GLU A 21 -2.45 -7.63 16.87
N VAL A 22 -2.60 -7.13 15.63
CA VAL A 22 -2.00 -5.88 15.18
C VAL A 22 -3.00 -5.05 14.37
N LEU A 23 -3.09 -3.76 14.70
CA LEU A 23 -3.81 -2.77 13.90
C LEU A 23 -2.82 -1.84 13.18
N ILE A 24 -2.92 -1.77 11.86
CA ILE A 24 -2.15 -0.85 11.01
C ILE A 24 -3.08 0.26 10.55
N VAL A 25 -2.71 1.52 10.82
CA VAL A 25 -3.45 2.69 10.35
C VAL A 25 -2.73 3.33 9.16
N GLY A 26 -3.34 3.21 7.99
CA GLY A 26 -2.91 3.77 6.70
C GLY A 26 -2.52 2.70 5.69
N ALA A 27 -3.25 2.61 4.57
CA ALA A 27 -3.00 1.73 3.43
C ALA A 27 -2.10 2.40 2.36
N GLY A 28 -1.09 3.15 2.80
CA GLY A 28 0.00 3.65 1.96
C GLY A 28 1.18 2.67 1.90
N PHE A 29 2.28 3.07 1.25
CA PHE A 29 3.51 2.25 1.19
C PHE A 29 4.01 1.80 2.57
N GLY A 30 3.90 2.64 3.59
CA GLY A 30 4.29 2.28 4.96
C GLY A 30 3.46 1.13 5.53
N GLY A 31 2.12 1.23 5.47
CA GLY A 31 1.25 0.21 6.05
C GLY A 31 1.22 -1.09 5.25
N ILE A 32 1.27 -1.01 3.92
CA ILE A 32 1.43 -2.21 3.07
C ILE A 32 2.79 -2.87 3.33
N GLY A 33 3.88 -2.10 3.44
CA GLY A 33 5.18 -2.63 3.81
C GLY A 33 5.19 -3.30 5.20
N ALA A 34 4.51 -2.70 6.18
CA ALA A 34 4.37 -3.27 7.52
C ALA A 34 3.58 -4.60 7.48
N ALA A 35 2.47 -4.65 6.77
CA ALA A 35 1.67 -5.87 6.58
C ALA A 35 2.47 -6.99 5.92
N ILE A 36 3.25 -6.69 4.89
CA ILE A 36 4.13 -7.66 4.23
C ILE A 36 5.17 -8.21 5.23
N GLU A 37 5.76 -7.37 6.07
CA GLU A 37 6.72 -7.83 7.07
C GLU A 37 6.08 -8.63 8.21
N LEU A 38 4.82 -8.35 8.58
CA LEU A 38 4.06 -9.19 9.52
C LEU A 38 3.83 -10.59 8.93
N ILE A 39 3.36 -10.67 7.68
CA ILE A 39 3.17 -11.95 6.97
C ILE A 39 4.49 -12.72 6.90
N ARG A 40 5.62 -12.07 6.59
CA ARG A 40 6.94 -12.72 6.54
C ARG A 40 7.40 -13.27 7.90
N LYS A 41 6.91 -12.69 8.99
CA LYS A 41 7.16 -13.16 10.36
C LYS A 41 6.13 -14.17 10.85
N GLY A 42 5.14 -14.54 10.03
CA GLY A 42 4.08 -15.48 10.37
C GLY A 42 2.94 -14.86 11.19
N VAL A 43 2.85 -13.54 11.25
CA VAL A 43 1.72 -12.84 11.88
C VAL A 43 0.69 -12.52 10.80
N GLU A 44 -0.44 -13.22 10.84
CA GLU A 44 -1.52 -13.09 9.87
C GLU A 44 -2.79 -12.46 10.46
N ASN A 45 -2.92 -12.40 11.80
CA ASN A 45 -4.05 -11.77 12.46
C ASN A 45 -3.83 -10.26 12.62
N PHE A 46 -3.97 -9.51 11.53
CA PHE A 46 -3.88 -8.06 11.54
C PHE A 46 -4.95 -7.41 10.67
N LEU A 47 -5.23 -6.15 10.97
CA LEU A 47 -6.14 -5.31 10.21
C LEU A 47 -5.44 -4.06 9.71
N ILE A 48 -5.65 -3.70 8.45
CA ILE A 48 -5.24 -2.41 7.89
C ILE A 48 -6.48 -1.54 7.72
N LEU A 49 -6.48 -0.37 8.35
CA LEU A 49 -7.53 0.64 8.19
C LEU A 49 -6.97 1.87 7.46
N ASP A 50 -7.69 2.36 6.46
CA ASP A 50 -7.42 3.66 5.84
C ASP A 50 -8.72 4.46 5.78
N LYS A 51 -8.61 5.79 5.80
CA LYS A 51 -9.77 6.66 5.62
C LYS A 51 -10.29 6.65 4.18
N ASN A 52 -9.44 6.26 3.22
CA ASN A 52 -9.75 6.24 1.80
C ASN A 52 -10.24 4.86 1.39
N ASP A 53 -11.01 4.83 0.31
CA ASP A 53 -11.64 3.66 -0.31
C ASP A 53 -10.65 2.73 -1.06
N GLY A 54 -9.38 2.70 -0.64
CA GLY A 54 -8.39 1.77 -1.20
C GLY A 54 -6.94 2.18 -0.95
N VAL A 55 -6.04 1.33 -1.45
CA VAL A 55 -4.59 1.46 -1.27
C VAL A 55 -4.00 2.65 -2.06
N GLY A 56 -2.85 3.14 -1.59
CA GLY A 56 -2.02 4.13 -2.28
C GLY A 56 -1.69 5.39 -1.47
N GLY A 57 -2.36 5.58 -0.33
CA GLY A 57 -2.09 6.67 0.61
C GLY A 57 -2.03 8.04 -0.09
N VAL A 58 -0.89 8.74 0.08
CA VAL A 58 -0.64 10.08 -0.50
C VAL A 58 -0.87 10.12 -2.01
N TRP A 59 -0.57 9.05 -2.75
CA TRP A 59 -0.72 9.00 -4.22
C TRP A 59 -2.15 8.71 -4.66
N ARG A 60 -2.98 8.15 -3.78
CA ARG A 60 -4.41 7.99 -4.04
C ARG A 60 -5.11 9.35 -4.00
N VAL A 61 -4.84 10.15 -2.97
CA VAL A 61 -5.55 11.41 -2.72
C VAL A 61 -5.01 12.61 -3.51
N ASN A 62 -3.72 12.62 -3.88
CA ASN A 62 -3.15 13.72 -4.64
C ASN A 62 -3.29 13.50 -6.15
N THR A 63 -4.18 14.28 -6.77
CA THR A 63 -4.53 14.20 -8.21
C THR A 63 -4.33 15.53 -8.94
N TYR A 64 -3.67 16.53 -8.30
CA TYR A 64 -3.49 17.83 -8.91
C TYR A 64 -2.54 17.78 -10.13
N PRO A 65 -2.72 18.65 -11.14
CA PRO A 65 -1.86 18.66 -12.32
C PRO A 65 -0.38 18.88 -11.96
N GLY A 66 0.50 18.05 -12.53
CA GLY A 66 1.95 18.17 -12.33
C GLY A 66 2.49 17.46 -11.07
N VAL A 67 1.65 16.81 -10.27
CA VAL A 67 2.13 15.99 -9.15
C VAL A 67 3.10 14.90 -9.63
N ALA A 68 4.27 14.83 -9.00
CA ALA A 68 5.33 13.89 -9.33
C ALA A 68 6.14 13.54 -8.07
N ALA A 69 6.83 12.41 -8.11
CA ALA A 69 7.79 12.03 -7.07
C ALA A 69 9.09 12.83 -7.21
N ASP A 70 9.72 13.10 -6.08
CA ASP A 70 11.05 13.71 -5.94
C ASP A 70 12.18 12.68 -6.01
N LEU A 71 11.87 11.40 -5.81
CA LEU A 71 12.80 10.29 -5.94
C LEU A 71 12.75 9.64 -7.33
N PRO A 72 13.90 9.13 -7.83
CA PRO A 72 13.94 8.32 -9.04
C PRO A 72 13.05 7.09 -8.95
N PHE A 73 12.46 6.67 -10.07
CA PHE A 73 11.55 5.52 -10.11
C PHE A 73 12.16 4.21 -9.57
N LEU A 74 13.48 4.05 -9.73
CA LEU A 74 14.25 2.90 -9.23
C LEU A 74 14.20 2.77 -7.70
N LEU A 75 13.96 3.87 -6.98
CA LEU A 75 13.86 3.91 -5.53
C LEU A 75 12.40 3.90 -5.05
N TYR A 76 11.44 3.94 -5.97
CA TYR A 76 10.00 3.98 -5.67
C TYR A 76 9.37 2.58 -5.72
N SER A 77 10.08 1.58 -5.18
CA SER A 77 9.64 0.19 -5.06
C SER A 77 10.16 -0.44 -3.78
N TYR A 78 9.47 -1.47 -3.29
CA TYR A 78 10.02 -2.29 -2.20
C TYR A 78 11.28 -3.02 -2.65
N SER A 79 12.23 -3.24 -1.74
CA SER A 79 13.50 -3.90 -2.03
C SER A 79 13.36 -5.33 -2.59
N TYR A 80 12.24 -5.98 -2.29
CA TYR A 80 11.88 -7.33 -2.75
C TYR A 80 11.00 -7.36 -4.00
N ALA A 81 10.59 -6.19 -4.53
CA ALA A 81 9.79 -6.07 -5.74
C ALA A 81 10.60 -5.35 -6.84
N PRO A 82 10.63 -5.86 -8.08
CA PRO A 82 11.33 -5.17 -9.15
C PRO A 82 10.67 -3.80 -9.41
N PRO A 83 11.47 -2.73 -9.63
CA PRO A 83 10.92 -1.42 -9.94
C PRO A 83 10.10 -1.50 -11.22
N ARG A 84 8.87 -0.99 -11.17
CA ARG A 84 7.99 -1.00 -12.35
C ARG A 84 8.48 0.05 -13.35
N LYS A 85 8.35 -0.25 -14.64
CA LYS A 85 8.71 0.67 -15.72
C LYS A 85 7.87 1.94 -15.60
N CYS A 86 8.54 3.07 -15.38
CA CYS A 86 7.98 4.40 -15.53
C CYS A 86 8.47 5.01 -16.85
N THR A 87 7.70 5.93 -17.41
CA THR A 87 8.03 6.63 -18.66
C THR A 87 9.09 7.72 -18.45
N ARG A 88 9.33 8.11 -17.19
CA ARG A 88 10.24 9.19 -16.79
C ARG A 88 11.12 8.77 -15.62
N PHE A 89 12.24 9.45 -15.45
CA PHE A 89 13.16 9.22 -14.33
C PHE A 89 12.50 9.56 -12.98
N PHE A 90 11.75 10.66 -12.93
CA PHE A 90 10.88 11.05 -11.82
C PHE A 90 9.42 10.72 -12.18
N PRO A 91 8.81 9.69 -11.56
CA PRO A 91 7.44 9.28 -11.86
C PRO A 91 6.42 10.38 -11.62
N THR A 92 5.45 10.48 -12.52
CA THR A 92 4.22 11.24 -12.27
C THR A 92 3.39 10.57 -11.18
N GLY A 93 2.52 11.33 -10.50
CA GLY A 93 1.68 10.73 -9.46
C GLY A 93 0.73 9.65 -10.00
N ALA A 94 0.35 9.70 -11.27
CA ALA A 94 -0.42 8.64 -11.92
C ALA A 94 0.38 7.33 -12.04
N GLU A 95 1.67 7.42 -12.38
CA GLU A 95 2.57 6.25 -12.43
C GLU A 95 2.77 5.66 -11.03
N VAL A 96 2.97 6.51 -10.02
CA VAL A 96 3.12 6.04 -8.64
C VAL A 96 1.84 5.38 -8.11
N ARG A 97 0.66 5.93 -8.44
CA ARG A 97 -0.62 5.31 -8.08
C ARG A 97 -0.76 3.90 -8.66
N ASN A 98 -0.39 3.72 -9.94
CA ASN A 98 -0.41 2.41 -10.60
C ASN A 98 0.58 1.41 -9.96
N ILE A 99 1.71 1.90 -9.43
CA ILE A 99 2.62 1.05 -8.64
C ILE A 99 1.90 0.56 -7.39
N SER A 100 1.32 1.50 -6.62
CA SER A 100 0.70 1.20 -5.31
C SER A 100 -0.55 0.32 -5.38
N SER A 101 -1.32 0.36 -6.47
CA SER A 101 -2.55 -0.44 -6.62
C SER A 101 -2.31 -1.89 -7.06
N ARG A 102 -1.05 -2.27 -7.34
CA ARG A 102 -0.65 -3.60 -7.82
C ARG A 102 0.45 -4.21 -6.96
N SER A 103 0.64 -3.70 -5.75
CA SER A 103 1.65 -4.13 -4.78
C SER A 103 1.03 -4.98 -3.70
#